data_AF-A0A4U0W9C2-F1
#
_entry.id   AF-A0A4U0W9C2-F1
#
_cell.length_a   1.000
_cell.length_b   1.000
_cell.length_c   1.000
_cell.angle_alpha   90.00
_cell.angle_beta   90.00
_cell.angle_gamma   90.00
#
_symmetry.space_group_name_H-M   'P 1'
#
loop_
_entity.id
_entity.type
_entity.pdbx_description
1 polymer ?
#
loop_
_entity_poly.entity_id
_entity_poly.type
_entity_poly.pdbx_seq_one_letter_code
_entity_poly.pdbx_strand_id
1 'polypeptide(L)'
;KRPGSSQMVELPPPLPLAVSQFLALLSMLAILHPRIKTKYPSRFLSTTLQAILASFSNSGTHREEMLLAIVKTVKTITGIQRPMLPTRRSSGMMSAVSSVKSRHAADPEGNTDGDVSPEEKATRTKLLQSFVTHVTEEYLLNLPPHAEDVPGMAWCSRIMELQHPERTIDLSNTFAERFQREEQLSRRIDAIGQLVMLAHDLGLTDDALLAAAVAVEKLPQVGDQDEAEPPASAEDVPLSRVGAVLLYTARQTSTILYDMSSKSASSAADDQEFTIFPDHQSLLKHCLSSPAQGTGTLGTEPEALIDAILALGLTCLERDSMGEPASDEQFNDYLQVTALLSSNCPSPNLRGHAHYLATTVLRSQPDDNARRAFIRDTLEHCPFENLKVSAVGWIKGETIEANPPTSMPGHLGRAPDPEARSIFATPFALESLAPYLFPSLHTELITAPVAEAWQIFQLNLSFYLTSLNFLYLLLCAKHLHHNLSIADLWKDNDVAGSFLQPLRDAGQRFGIALDDVGELTDERTPGVVAELTLLDETIERVTRAVRYLNEA
;
A
#
# COMPACT_ATOMS: atom_id res chain seq x y z
N LYS A 1 -23.05 -56.06 -15.74
CA LYS A 1 -23.66 -55.44 -14.54
C LYS A 1 -22.60 -55.29 -13.46
N ARG A 2 -22.03 -54.09 -13.31
CA ARG A 2 -21.23 -53.70 -12.12
C ARG A 2 -22.12 -52.76 -11.29
N PRO A 3 -22.15 -52.86 -9.96
CA PRO A 3 -22.97 -51.98 -9.13
C PRO A 3 -22.34 -50.59 -9.10
N GLY A 4 -23.17 -49.57 -9.33
CA GLY A 4 -22.77 -48.17 -9.30
C GLY A 4 -22.41 -47.73 -7.87
N SER A 5 -21.26 -47.10 -7.73
CA SER A 5 -20.92 -46.30 -6.56
C SER A 5 -21.78 -45.03 -6.60
N SER A 6 -22.85 -45.00 -5.81
CA SER A 6 -23.50 -43.74 -5.44
C SER A 6 -22.56 -43.00 -4.49
N GLN A 7 -21.70 -42.15 -5.04
CA GLN A 7 -21.07 -41.11 -4.22
C GLN A 7 -22.20 -40.18 -3.75
N MET A 8 -22.46 -40.19 -2.44
CA MET A 8 -23.24 -39.13 -1.79
C MET A 8 -22.51 -37.82 -2.04
N VAL A 9 -23.11 -36.94 -2.83
CA VAL A 9 -22.71 -35.54 -2.89
C VAL A 9 -23.13 -34.94 -1.55
N GLU A 10 -22.16 -34.71 -0.66
CA GLU A 10 -22.42 -33.92 0.54
C GLU A 10 -22.95 -32.56 0.10
N LEU A 11 -24.22 -32.29 0.45
CA LEU A 11 -24.81 -30.98 0.24
C LEU A 11 -24.05 -30.01 1.15
N PRO A 12 -23.58 -28.86 0.63
CA PRO A 12 -22.92 -27.87 1.46
C PRO A 12 -23.84 -27.46 2.63
N PRO A 13 -23.26 -27.11 3.79
CA PRO A 13 -24.04 -26.73 4.95
C PRO A 13 -24.97 -25.56 4.60
N PRO A 14 -26.22 -25.56 5.12
CA PRO A 14 -27.16 -24.50 4.83
C PRO A 14 -26.61 -23.15 5.33
N LEU A 15 -26.84 -22.09 4.54
CA LEU A 15 -26.45 -20.74 4.91
C LEU A 15 -27.05 -20.35 6.27
N PRO A 16 -26.35 -19.54 7.09
CA PRO A 16 -26.91 -19.01 8.32
C PRO A 16 -28.26 -18.32 8.09
N LEU A 17 -29.16 -18.41 9.08
CA LEU A 17 -30.51 -17.85 8.97
C LEU A 17 -30.49 -16.35 8.63
N ALA A 18 -29.61 -15.58 9.28
CA ALA A 18 -29.47 -14.15 9.05
C ALA A 18 -29.07 -13.83 7.59
N VAL A 19 -28.14 -14.60 7.03
CA VAL A 19 -27.72 -14.47 5.63
C VAL A 19 -28.88 -14.82 4.70
N SER A 20 -29.58 -15.93 4.96
CA SER A 20 -30.73 -16.35 4.16
C SER A 20 -31.86 -15.31 4.17
N GLN A 21 -32.15 -14.72 5.33
CA GLN A 21 -33.13 -13.64 5.48
C GLN A 21 -32.72 -12.39 4.70
N PHE A 22 -31.45 -11.98 4.82
CA PHE A 22 -30.90 -10.86 4.06
C PHE A 22 -31.08 -11.08 2.55
N LEU A 23 -30.66 -12.23 2.02
CA LEU A 23 -30.79 -12.58 0.61
C LEU A 23 -32.25 -12.55 0.13
N ALA A 24 -33.17 -13.12 0.93
CA ALA A 24 -34.59 -13.15 0.62
C ALA A 24 -35.21 -11.75 0.61
N LEU A 25 -34.90 -10.91 1.61
CA LEU A 25 -35.40 -9.53 1.70
C LEU A 25 -34.92 -8.69 0.52
N LEU A 26 -33.63 -8.76 0.18
CA LEU A 26 -33.08 -8.06 -0.99
C LEU A 26 -33.78 -8.48 -2.29
N SER A 27 -34.09 -9.77 -2.45
CA SER A 27 -34.81 -10.26 -3.62
C SER A 27 -36.24 -9.68 -3.74
N MET A 28 -36.91 -9.45 -2.61
CA MET A 28 -38.23 -8.82 -2.59
C MET A 28 -38.13 -7.30 -2.82
N LEU A 29 -37.15 -6.64 -2.20
CA LEU A 29 -36.88 -5.21 -2.39
C LEU A 29 -36.54 -4.87 -3.84
N ALA A 30 -35.78 -5.74 -4.52
CA ALA A 30 -35.46 -5.62 -5.94
C ALA A 30 -36.72 -5.58 -6.83
N ILE A 31 -37.81 -6.24 -6.42
CA ILE A 31 -39.10 -6.22 -7.13
C ILE A 31 -39.93 -5.00 -6.72
N LEU A 32 -39.88 -4.63 -5.44
CA LEU A 32 -40.70 -3.55 -4.88
C LEU A 32 -40.25 -2.17 -5.38
N HIS A 33 -38.95 -1.85 -5.31
CA HIS A 33 -38.44 -0.51 -5.61
C HIS A 33 -38.80 0.01 -7.01
N PRO A 34 -38.67 -0.79 -8.10
CA PRO A 34 -39.10 -0.34 -9.43
C PRO A 34 -40.60 -0.02 -9.52
N ARG A 35 -41.43 -0.54 -8.60
CA ARG A 35 -42.89 -0.39 -8.60
C ARG A 35 -43.39 0.75 -7.72
N ILE A 36 -42.52 1.38 -6.92
CA ILE A 36 -42.92 2.47 -6.03
C ILE A 36 -43.20 3.73 -6.88
N LYS A 37 -44.47 4.10 -6.96
CA LYS A 37 -44.94 5.33 -7.62
C LYS A 37 -45.24 6.39 -6.55
N THR A 38 -44.25 7.21 -6.20
CA THR A 38 -44.43 8.33 -5.26
C THR A 38 -43.78 9.60 -5.81
N LYS A 39 -44.05 10.75 -5.18
CA LYS A 39 -43.46 12.03 -5.58
C LYS A 39 -41.93 12.09 -5.33
N TYR A 40 -41.46 11.36 -4.32
CA TYR A 40 -40.05 11.35 -3.87
C TYR A 40 -39.57 9.92 -3.57
N PRO A 41 -39.47 9.03 -4.59
CA PRO A 41 -39.00 7.65 -4.42
C PRO A 41 -37.58 7.52 -3.84
N SER A 42 -36.73 8.53 -4.00
CA SER A 42 -35.36 8.62 -3.47
C SER A 42 -35.32 8.50 -1.94
N ARG A 43 -36.34 9.00 -1.23
CA ARG A 43 -36.43 8.90 0.23
C ARG A 43 -36.50 7.44 0.70
N PHE A 44 -37.39 6.66 0.09
CA PHE A 44 -37.53 5.23 0.37
C PHE A 44 -36.27 4.45 -0.01
N LEU A 45 -35.66 4.82 -1.13
CA LEU A 45 -34.40 4.23 -1.56
C LEU A 45 -33.28 4.50 -0.54
N SER A 46 -33.11 5.75 -0.10
CA SER A 46 -32.09 6.14 0.88
C SER A 46 -32.16 5.29 2.16
N THR A 47 -33.34 5.22 2.79
CA THR A 47 -33.55 4.42 4.01
C THR A 47 -33.26 2.93 3.76
N THR A 48 -33.64 2.42 2.59
CA THR A 48 -33.40 1.02 2.25
C THR A 48 -31.90 0.73 2.06
N LEU A 49 -31.18 1.59 1.33
CA LEU A 49 -29.74 1.44 1.11
C LEU A 49 -28.96 1.52 2.43
N GLN A 50 -29.34 2.44 3.33
CA GLN A 50 -28.76 2.54 4.67
C GLN A 50 -28.99 1.25 5.48
N ALA A 51 -30.20 0.70 5.47
CA ALA A 51 -30.50 -0.55 6.15
C ALA A 51 -29.72 -1.75 5.59
N ILE A 52 -29.56 -1.81 4.26
CA ILE A 52 -28.75 -2.84 3.60
C ILE A 52 -27.28 -2.72 4.01
N LEU A 53 -26.72 -1.51 3.96
CA LEU A 53 -25.34 -1.25 4.34
C LEU A 53 -25.09 -1.62 5.80
N ALA A 54 -25.95 -1.15 6.72
CA ALA A 54 -25.84 -1.47 8.14
C ALA A 54 -25.92 -2.98 8.40
N SER A 55 -26.82 -3.70 7.72
CA SER A 55 -26.90 -5.17 7.85
C SER A 55 -25.67 -5.87 7.24
N PHE A 56 -25.07 -5.33 6.20
CA PHE A 56 -23.84 -5.86 5.60
C PHE A 56 -22.64 -5.63 6.50
N SER A 57 -22.46 -4.42 7.05
CA SER A 57 -21.38 -4.08 7.98
C SER A 57 -21.37 -4.97 9.23
N ASN A 58 -22.55 -5.29 9.77
CA ASN A 58 -22.66 -6.15 10.94
C ASN A 58 -22.44 -7.64 10.65
N SER A 59 -22.21 -8.04 9.39
CA SER A 59 -21.99 -9.44 9.03
C SER A 59 -20.51 -9.81 9.03
N GLY A 60 -20.12 -10.75 9.90
CA GLY A 60 -18.75 -11.30 9.95
C GLY A 60 -18.49 -12.51 9.05
N THR A 61 -19.50 -13.06 8.37
CA THR A 61 -19.34 -14.28 7.53
C THR A 61 -20.19 -14.21 6.26
N HIS A 62 -19.85 -15.00 5.23
CA HIS A 62 -20.59 -15.09 3.97
C HIS A 62 -20.81 -13.73 3.28
N ARG A 63 -19.80 -12.85 3.39
CA ARG A 63 -19.86 -11.47 2.88
C ARG A 63 -19.94 -11.46 1.35
N GLU A 64 -19.29 -12.41 0.68
CA GLU A 64 -19.33 -12.60 -0.77
C GLU A 64 -20.76 -12.89 -1.27
N GLU A 65 -21.49 -13.79 -0.61
CA GLU A 65 -22.87 -14.11 -0.96
C GLU A 65 -23.80 -12.90 -0.76
N MET A 66 -23.60 -12.15 0.33
CA MET A 66 -24.36 -10.92 0.59
C MET A 66 -24.05 -9.85 -0.45
N LEU A 67 -22.78 -9.63 -0.80
CA LEU A 67 -22.34 -8.68 -1.82
C LEU A 67 -22.94 -9.01 -3.19
N LEU A 68 -22.96 -10.28 -3.59
CA LEU A 68 -23.58 -10.69 -4.85
C LEU A 68 -25.08 -10.36 -4.89
N ALA A 69 -25.79 -10.54 -3.78
CA ALA A 69 -27.19 -10.15 -3.68
C ALA A 69 -27.39 -8.63 -3.71
N ILE A 70 -26.50 -7.86 -3.08
CA ILE A 70 -26.49 -6.39 -3.17
C ILE A 70 -26.34 -5.98 -4.64
N VAL A 71 -25.33 -6.49 -5.35
CA VAL A 71 -25.08 -6.19 -6.76
C VAL A 71 -26.31 -6.54 -7.62
N LYS A 72 -26.90 -7.71 -7.43
CA LYS A 72 -28.11 -8.14 -8.15
C LYS A 72 -29.29 -7.21 -7.89
N THR A 73 -29.47 -6.78 -6.64
CA THR A 73 -30.53 -5.86 -6.22
C THR A 73 -30.37 -4.51 -6.91
N VAL A 74 -29.17 -3.93 -6.87
CA VAL A 74 -28.89 -2.64 -7.54
C VAL A 74 -29.09 -2.72 -9.06
N LYS A 75 -28.60 -3.78 -9.72
CA LYS A 75 -28.82 -4.01 -11.16
C LYS A 75 -30.31 -4.11 -11.52
N THR A 76 -31.10 -4.76 -10.67
CA THR A 76 -32.55 -4.88 -10.87
C THR A 76 -33.25 -3.53 -10.68
N ILE A 77 -32.89 -2.79 -9.63
CA ILE A 77 -33.43 -1.45 -9.34
C ILE A 77 -33.14 -0.47 -10.48
N THR A 78 -31.96 -0.55 -11.08
CA THR A 78 -31.53 0.33 -12.18
C THR A 78 -32.01 -0.12 -13.56
N GLY A 79 -32.53 -1.34 -13.68
CA GLY A 79 -32.92 -1.92 -14.97
C GLY A 79 -31.74 -2.35 -15.85
N ILE A 80 -30.52 -2.42 -15.30
CA ILE A 80 -29.31 -2.78 -16.03
C ILE A 80 -29.30 -4.29 -16.30
N GLN A 81 -29.58 -4.68 -17.55
CA GLN A 81 -29.64 -6.07 -17.99
C GLN A 81 -28.34 -6.50 -18.70
N ARG A 82 -27.21 -6.54 -17.97
CA ARG A 82 -26.01 -7.25 -18.45
C ARG A 82 -26.04 -8.70 -17.96
N PRO A 83 -25.75 -9.71 -18.80
CA PRO A 83 -25.55 -11.08 -18.33
C PRO A 83 -24.46 -11.09 -17.24
N MET A 84 -24.68 -11.82 -16.14
CA MET A 84 -23.62 -11.98 -15.13
C MET A 84 -22.41 -12.62 -15.80
N LEU A 85 -21.21 -12.09 -15.51
CA LEU A 85 -19.97 -12.68 -16.00
C LEU A 85 -19.90 -14.16 -15.60
N PRO A 86 -19.48 -15.06 -16.50
CA PRO A 86 -19.26 -16.46 -16.12
C PRO A 86 -18.16 -16.52 -15.07
N THR A 87 -18.39 -17.24 -13.97
CA THR A 87 -17.39 -17.50 -12.94
C THR A 87 -16.19 -18.22 -13.58
N ARG A 88 -15.00 -17.63 -13.49
CA ARG A 88 -13.80 -18.17 -14.12
C ARG A 88 -13.23 -19.24 -13.20
N ARG A 89 -13.62 -20.49 -13.46
CA ARG A 89 -13.37 -21.76 -12.74
C ARG A 89 -14.64 -22.23 -12.04
N SER A 90 -14.94 -23.53 -12.20
CA SER A 90 -16.11 -24.18 -11.65
C SER A 90 -16.03 -24.23 -10.12
N SER A 91 -16.34 -23.12 -9.44
CA SER A 91 -16.86 -23.23 -8.09
C SER A 91 -18.23 -23.89 -8.23
N GLY A 92 -18.31 -25.16 -7.85
CA GLY A 92 -19.54 -25.95 -7.79
C GLY A 92 -20.56 -25.42 -6.77
N MET A 93 -20.47 -24.15 -6.37
CA MET A 93 -21.22 -23.54 -5.28
C MET A 93 -22.31 -22.56 -5.74
N MET A 94 -22.58 -22.42 -7.05
CA MET A 94 -23.64 -21.53 -7.56
C MET A 94 -24.60 -22.22 -8.53
N SER A 95 -24.96 -23.47 -8.26
CA SER A 95 -26.07 -24.14 -8.94
C SER A 95 -27.03 -24.80 -7.95
N ALA A 96 -27.58 -24.01 -7.03
CA ALA A 96 -28.71 -24.43 -6.20
C ALA A 96 -29.69 -23.28 -5.92
N VAL A 97 -29.86 -22.34 -6.86
CA VAL A 97 -31.15 -21.68 -7.04
C VAL A 97 -31.41 -21.72 -8.52
N SER A 98 -32.12 -22.75 -8.95
CA SER A 98 -32.77 -22.76 -10.26
C SER A 98 -33.44 -21.39 -10.43
N SER A 99 -32.99 -20.65 -11.44
CA SER A 99 -33.73 -19.53 -12.00
C SER A 99 -35.07 -20.11 -12.49
N VAL A 100 -36.04 -20.21 -11.59
CA VAL A 100 -37.44 -20.15 -11.97
C VAL A 100 -37.50 -18.90 -12.80
N LYS A 101 -37.77 -19.05 -14.11
CA LYS A 101 -38.25 -17.96 -14.94
C LYS A 101 -39.49 -17.45 -14.23
N SER A 102 -39.30 -16.52 -13.31
CA SER A 102 -40.37 -15.79 -12.64
C SER A 102 -41.04 -15.02 -13.75
N ARG A 103 -42.09 -15.63 -14.32
CA ARG A 103 -43.15 -14.88 -14.96
C ARG A 103 -43.72 -14.02 -13.84
N HIS A 104 -43.10 -12.86 -13.63
CA HIS A 104 -43.68 -11.83 -12.79
C HIS A 104 -45.12 -11.65 -13.27
N ALA A 105 -46.09 -11.71 -12.36
CA ALA A 105 -47.47 -11.43 -12.69
C ALA A 105 -47.51 -10.08 -13.43
N ALA A 106 -48.24 -10.04 -14.55
CA ALA A 106 -48.40 -8.83 -15.34
C ALA A 106 -48.94 -7.71 -14.44
N ASP A 107 -48.31 -6.54 -14.52
CA ASP A 107 -48.69 -5.38 -13.73
C ASP A 107 -50.12 -4.95 -14.08
N PRO A 108 -51.08 -4.98 -13.12
CA PRO A 108 -52.43 -4.49 -13.37
C PRO A 108 -52.47 -2.97 -13.58
N GLU A 109 -51.40 -2.24 -13.23
CA GLU A 109 -51.26 -0.80 -13.45
C GLU A 109 -50.22 -0.51 -14.54
N GLY A 110 -50.60 -0.68 -15.80
CA GLY A 110 -49.71 -0.59 -16.96
C GLY A 110 -48.70 0.57 -16.98
N ASN A 111 -47.58 0.31 -17.68
CA ASN A 111 -46.47 1.22 -17.95
C ASN A 111 -46.94 2.64 -18.31
N THR A 112 -47.00 3.47 -17.29
CA THR A 112 -46.90 4.91 -17.43
C THR A 112 -45.64 5.27 -16.66
N ASP A 113 -44.54 5.50 -17.39
CA ASP A 113 -43.37 6.17 -16.85
C ASP A 113 -43.83 7.58 -16.44
N GLY A 114 -44.41 7.70 -15.25
CA GLY A 114 -44.84 8.97 -14.68
C GLY A 114 -43.63 9.89 -14.52
N ASP A 115 -43.85 11.18 -14.74
CA ASP A 115 -42.89 12.31 -14.71
C ASP A 115 -42.01 12.35 -13.44
N VAL A 116 -41.04 11.44 -13.29
CA VAL A 116 -39.97 11.58 -12.31
C VAL A 116 -39.07 12.71 -12.79
N SER A 117 -38.98 13.77 -12.00
CA SER A 117 -38.17 14.94 -12.33
C SER A 117 -36.71 14.55 -12.58
N PRO A 118 -35.99 15.28 -13.45
CA PRO A 118 -34.57 15.01 -13.69
C PRO A 118 -33.73 15.08 -12.41
N GLU A 119 -34.08 15.99 -11.48
CA GLU A 119 -33.46 16.11 -10.17
C GLU A 119 -33.62 14.83 -9.34
N GLU A 120 -34.81 14.25 -9.30
CA GLU A 120 -35.07 13.02 -8.54
C GLU A 120 -34.34 11.81 -9.15
N LYS A 121 -34.22 11.76 -10.48
CA LYS A 121 -33.37 10.76 -11.17
C LYS A 121 -31.90 10.95 -10.80
N ALA A 122 -31.40 12.19 -10.76
CA ALA A 122 -30.04 12.49 -10.35
C ALA A 122 -29.76 12.08 -8.90
N THR A 123 -30.66 12.41 -7.97
CA THR A 123 -30.57 12.02 -6.55
C THR A 123 -30.56 10.49 -6.40
N ARG A 124 -31.44 9.78 -7.12
CA ARG A 124 -31.45 8.31 -7.13
C ARG A 124 -30.15 7.72 -7.63
N THR A 125 -29.62 8.23 -8.73
CA THR A 125 -28.33 7.78 -9.26
C THR A 125 -27.22 8.02 -8.25
N LYS A 126 -27.14 9.22 -7.66
CA LYS A 126 -26.11 9.55 -6.68
C LYS A 126 -26.20 8.72 -5.40
N LEU A 127 -27.41 8.42 -4.91
CA LEU A 127 -27.63 7.49 -3.79
C LEU A 127 -27.05 6.10 -4.08
N LEU A 128 -27.27 5.57 -5.29
CA LEU A 128 -26.72 4.27 -5.69
C LEU A 128 -25.20 4.31 -5.86
N GLN A 129 -24.67 5.39 -6.44
CA GLN A 129 -23.23 5.60 -6.56
C GLN A 129 -22.56 5.65 -5.17
N SER A 130 -23.10 6.45 -4.26
CA SER A 130 -22.65 6.55 -2.88
C SER A 130 -22.72 5.19 -2.18
N PHE A 131 -23.83 4.48 -2.30
CA PHE A 131 -23.99 3.16 -1.72
C PHE A 131 -22.95 2.15 -2.22
N VAL A 132 -22.67 2.10 -3.52
CA VAL A 132 -21.63 1.20 -4.07
C VAL A 132 -20.24 1.54 -3.56
N THR A 133 -19.90 2.83 -3.43
CA THR A 133 -18.62 3.24 -2.82
C THR A 133 -18.52 2.78 -1.36
N HIS A 134 -19.56 2.98 -0.55
CA HIS A 134 -19.58 2.55 0.86
C HIS A 134 -19.55 1.02 1.02
N VAL A 135 -20.26 0.27 0.17
CA VAL A 135 -20.19 -1.21 0.16
C VAL A 135 -18.77 -1.69 -0.18
N THR A 136 -18.07 -0.98 -1.07
CA THR A 136 -16.68 -1.32 -1.43
C THR A 136 -15.72 -1.10 -0.27
N GLU A 137 -15.82 0.07 0.39
CA GLU A 137 -15.07 0.38 1.60
C GLU A 137 -15.31 -0.70 2.67
N GLU A 138 -16.57 -0.91 3.02
CA GLU A 138 -16.98 -1.86 4.04
C GLU A 138 -16.48 -3.28 3.74
N TYR A 139 -16.54 -3.72 2.48
CA TYR A 139 -16.06 -5.04 2.09
C TYR A 139 -14.54 -5.19 2.25
N LEU A 140 -13.76 -4.25 1.72
CA LEU A 140 -12.30 -4.38 1.67
C LEU A 140 -11.61 -4.03 2.99
N LEU A 141 -12.15 -3.10 3.78
CA LEU A 141 -11.55 -2.76 5.08
C LEU A 141 -11.82 -3.82 6.16
N ASN A 142 -12.86 -4.64 5.98
CA ASN A 142 -13.24 -5.70 6.91
C ASN A 142 -13.01 -7.10 6.32
N LEU A 143 -11.95 -7.26 5.51
CA LEU A 143 -11.50 -8.58 5.09
C LEU A 143 -11.01 -9.39 6.31
N PRO A 144 -11.18 -10.72 6.34
CA PRO A 144 -10.79 -11.56 7.47
C PRO A 144 -9.30 -11.36 7.86
N PRO A 145 -9.00 -10.80 9.06
CA PRO A 145 -7.66 -10.30 9.39
C PRO A 145 -6.61 -11.39 9.70
N HIS A 146 -6.99 -12.67 9.79
CA HIS A 146 -6.12 -13.70 10.39
C HIS A 146 -6.05 -15.03 9.65
N ALA A 147 -6.62 -15.13 8.44
CA ALA A 147 -6.66 -16.41 7.73
C ALA A 147 -5.56 -16.57 6.67
N GLU A 148 -4.96 -15.49 6.16
CA GLU A 148 -4.32 -15.58 4.83
C GLU A 148 -2.93 -14.93 4.68
N ASP A 149 -2.41 -14.12 5.61
CA ASP A 149 -1.13 -13.38 5.42
C ASP A 149 -1.08 -12.66 4.05
N VAL A 150 -2.20 -12.00 3.70
CA VAL A 150 -2.42 -11.30 2.42
C VAL A 150 -2.90 -9.89 2.74
N PRO A 151 -2.10 -8.85 2.41
CA PRO A 151 -2.51 -7.47 2.65
C PRO A 151 -3.57 -7.05 1.62
N GLY A 152 -4.83 -6.91 2.05
CA GLY A 152 -5.92 -6.46 1.19
C GLY A 152 -6.12 -7.34 -0.05
N MET A 153 -5.92 -6.75 -1.24
CA MET A 153 -5.98 -7.44 -2.54
C MET A 153 -4.59 -7.86 -3.06
N ALA A 154 -3.55 -7.61 -2.27
CA ALA A 154 -2.13 -7.73 -2.61
C ALA A 154 -1.82 -7.14 -4.00
N TRP A 155 -2.44 -6.01 -4.33
CA TRP A 155 -2.23 -5.36 -5.63
C TRP A 155 -0.77 -5.00 -5.83
N CYS A 156 -0.10 -4.47 -4.79
CA CYS A 156 1.32 -4.13 -4.88
C CYS A 156 2.17 -5.34 -5.24
N SER A 157 2.05 -6.42 -4.46
CA SER A 157 2.84 -7.63 -4.68
C SER A 157 2.56 -8.25 -6.04
N ARG A 158 1.30 -8.31 -6.47
CA ARG A 158 0.93 -8.88 -7.77
C ARG A 158 1.42 -8.05 -8.95
N ILE A 159 1.46 -6.72 -8.82
CA ILE A 159 2.07 -5.83 -9.83
C ILE A 159 3.57 -6.10 -9.90
N MET A 160 4.25 -6.08 -8.75
CA MET A 160 5.70 -6.29 -8.69
C MET A 160 6.11 -7.69 -9.17
N GLU A 161 5.35 -8.74 -8.83
CA GLU A 161 5.59 -10.10 -9.32
C GLU A 161 5.46 -10.20 -10.85
N LEU A 162 4.57 -9.40 -11.45
CA LEU A 162 4.34 -9.36 -12.88
C LEU A 162 5.43 -8.56 -13.62
N GLN A 163 5.79 -7.38 -13.10
CA GLN A 163 6.69 -6.44 -13.77
C GLN A 163 8.16 -6.67 -13.45
N HIS A 164 8.46 -7.14 -12.24
CA HIS A 164 9.81 -7.39 -11.74
C HIS A 164 9.99 -8.83 -11.24
N PRO A 165 9.80 -9.85 -12.11
CA PRO A 165 9.93 -11.25 -11.71
C PRO A 165 11.32 -11.60 -11.15
N GLU A 166 12.36 -10.86 -11.52
CA GLU A 166 13.73 -11.01 -11.01
C GLU A 166 13.87 -10.66 -9.52
N ARG A 167 12.91 -9.93 -8.95
CA ARG A 167 12.89 -9.54 -7.54
C ARG A 167 12.07 -10.50 -6.67
N THR A 168 11.37 -11.44 -7.28
CA THR A 168 10.55 -12.43 -6.58
C THR A 168 11.42 -13.55 -6.03
N ILE A 169 11.49 -13.66 -4.70
CA ILE A 169 12.35 -14.63 -4.00
C ILE A 169 11.77 -16.05 -4.12
N ASP A 170 10.48 -16.22 -3.86
CA ASP A 170 9.79 -17.52 -3.94
C ASP A 170 8.81 -17.54 -5.12
N LEU A 171 9.29 -18.01 -6.27
CA LEU A 171 8.49 -18.16 -7.48
C LEU A 171 7.39 -19.24 -7.34
N SER A 172 7.45 -20.10 -6.32
CA SER A 172 6.50 -21.19 -6.10
C SER A 172 5.32 -20.83 -5.20
N ASN A 173 5.34 -19.65 -4.57
CA ASN A 173 4.30 -19.19 -3.66
C ASN A 173 4.01 -17.69 -3.83
N THR A 174 3.86 -17.25 -5.09
CA THR A 174 3.52 -15.86 -5.43
C THR A 174 2.08 -15.52 -5.05
N PHE A 175 1.82 -14.26 -4.69
CA PHE A 175 0.45 -13.79 -4.46
C PHE A 175 -0.40 -13.95 -5.73
N ALA A 176 0.17 -13.71 -6.91
CA ALA A 176 -0.53 -13.92 -8.17
C ALA A 176 -1.02 -15.38 -8.35
N GLU A 177 -0.21 -16.38 -7.98
CA GLU A 177 -0.62 -17.79 -8.00
C GLU A 177 -1.66 -18.09 -6.91
N ARG A 178 -1.45 -17.59 -5.69
CA ARG A 178 -2.39 -17.79 -4.57
C ARG A 178 -3.79 -17.28 -4.91
N PHE A 179 -3.89 -16.09 -5.48
CA PHE A 179 -5.17 -15.52 -5.94
C PHE A 179 -5.84 -16.33 -7.07
N GLN A 180 -5.09 -17.15 -7.80
CA GLN A 180 -5.64 -18.06 -8.80
C GLN A 180 -6.05 -19.42 -8.18
N ARG A 181 -5.30 -19.91 -7.19
CA ARG A 181 -5.44 -21.27 -6.65
C ARG A 181 -6.41 -21.34 -5.47
N GLU A 182 -6.37 -20.34 -4.58
CA GLU A 182 -7.15 -20.30 -3.35
C GLU A 182 -8.57 -19.77 -3.64
N GLU A 183 -9.59 -20.57 -3.34
CA GLU A 183 -10.98 -20.23 -3.66
C GLU A 183 -11.42 -18.93 -2.99
N GLN A 184 -11.02 -18.69 -1.75
CA GLN A 184 -11.37 -17.48 -0.99
C GLN A 184 -10.82 -16.21 -1.67
N LEU A 185 -9.54 -16.21 -2.06
CA LEU A 185 -8.91 -15.11 -2.77
C LEU A 185 -9.50 -14.89 -4.17
N SER A 186 -9.81 -15.97 -4.89
CA SER A 186 -10.48 -15.88 -6.19
C SER A 186 -11.88 -15.25 -6.06
N ARG A 187 -12.63 -15.59 -5.01
CA ARG A 187 -13.95 -14.98 -4.75
C ARG A 187 -13.83 -13.49 -4.42
N ARG A 188 -12.75 -13.05 -3.75
CA ARG A 188 -12.47 -11.62 -3.53
C ARG A 188 -12.26 -10.86 -4.84
N ILE A 189 -11.52 -11.45 -5.79
CA ILE A 189 -11.37 -10.90 -7.16
C ILE A 189 -12.73 -10.76 -7.84
N ASP A 190 -13.56 -11.81 -7.79
CA ASP A 190 -14.88 -11.79 -8.41
C ASP A 190 -15.77 -10.71 -7.77
N ALA A 191 -15.77 -10.60 -6.44
CA ALA A 191 -16.54 -9.60 -5.69
C ALA A 191 -16.16 -8.17 -6.08
N ILE A 192 -14.86 -7.83 -6.07
CA ILE A 192 -14.42 -6.49 -6.47
C ILE A 192 -14.68 -6.22 -7.95
N GLY A 193 -14.54 -7.23 -8.82
CA GLY A 193 -14.89 -7.11 -10.24
C GLY A 193 -16.36 -6.78 -10.46
N GLN A 194 -17.27 -7.40 -9.69
CA GLN A 194 -18.70 -7.07 -9.75
C GLN A 194 -18.99 -5.63 -9.28
N LEU A 195 -18.29 -5.15 -8.24
CA LEU A 195 -18.42 -3.78 -7.76
C LEU A 195 -17.89 -2.75 -8.76
N VAL A 196 -16.73 -3.01 -9.38
CA VAL A 196 -16.16 -2.15 -10.44
C VAL A 196 -17.11 -2.05 -11.63
N MET A 197 -17.67 -3.18 -12.08
CA MET A 197 -18.68 -3.19 -13.14
C MET A 197 -19.94 -2.43 -12.76
N LEU A 198 -20.42 -2.62 -11.53
CA LEU A 198 -21.61 -1.93 -11.04
C LEU A 198 -21.40 -0.42 -10.97
N ALA A 199 -20.23 0.03 -10.48
CA ALA A 199 -19.85 1.43 -10.45
C ALA A 199 -19.80 2.02 -11.87
N HIS A 200 -19.22 1.31 -12.83
CA HIS A 200 -19.22 1.70 -14.24
C HIS A 200 -20.66 1.81 -14.80
N ASP A 201 -21.49 0.81 -14.55
CA ASP A 201 -22.89 0.80 -15.01
C ASP A 201 -23.73 1.94 -14.40
N LEU A 202 -23.37 2.40 -13.20
CA LEU A 202 -23.95 3.59 -12.54
C LEU A 202 -23.36 4.92 -13.03
N GLY A 203 -22.42 4.91 -13.98
CA GLY A 203 -21.79 6.12 -14.52
C GLY A 203 -20.81 6.80 -13.57
N LEU A 204 -20.21 6.06 -12.63
CA LEU A 204 -19.07 6.59 -11.84
C LEU A 204 -17.83 6.68 -12.72
N THR A 205 -17.41 7.91 -13.03
CA THR A 205 -16.17 8.21 -13.74
C THR A 205 -14.97 8.17 -12.80
N ASP A 206 -13.77 8.05 -13.36
CA ASP A 206 -12.53 8.06 -12.60
C ASP A 206 -12.31 9.43 -11.93
N ASP A 207 -12.60 10.53 -12.63
CA ASP A 207 -12.59 11.89 -12.05
C ASP A 207 -13.48 12.02 -10.81
N ALA A 208 -14.70 11.45 -10.86
CA ALA A 208 -15.63 11.51 -9.74
C ALA A 208 -15.11 10.70 -8.54
N LEU A 209 -14.41 9.59 -8.78
CA LEU A 209 -13.80 8.78 -7.73
C LEU A 209 -12.59 9.50 -7.12
N LEU A 210 -11.71 10.06 -7.94
CA LEU A 210 -10.53 10.82 -7.50
C LEU A 210 -10.93 12.07 -6.72
N ALA A 211 -11.89 12.85 -7.24
CA ALA A 211 -12.40 14.03 -6.55
C ALA A 211 -13.02 13.69 -5.19
N ALA A 212 -13.72 12.55 -5.07
CA ALA A 212 -14.23 12.07 -3.80
C ALA A 212 -13.12 11.61 -2.84
N ALA A 213 -12.06 10.97 -3.34
CA ALA A 213 -10.95 10.46 -2.55
C ALA A 213 -10.15 11.58 -1.83
N VAL A 214 -10.04 12.76 -2.46
CA VAL A 214 -9.33 13.92 -1.90
C VAL A 214 -10.26 14.94 -1.22
N ALA A 215 -11.58 14.70 -1.24
CA ALA A 215 -12.53 15.61 -0.62
C ALA A 215 -12.31 15.70 0.90
N VAL A 216 -12.34 16.92 1.44
CA VAL A 216 -12.32 17.15 2.89
C VAL A 216 -13.66 16.72 3.48
N GLU A 217 -13.63 15.76 4.39
CA GLU A 217 -14.84 15.29 5.08
C GLU A 217 -15.48 16.43 5.88
N LYS A 218 -16.73 16.76 5.51
CA LYS A 218 -17.60 17.58 6.37
C LYS A 218 -18.15 16.66 7.44
N LEU A 219 -17.49 16.59 8.59
CA LEU A 219 -18.02 15.85 9.75
C LEU A 219 -19.43 16.39 10.08
N PRO A 220 -20.43 15.51 10.26
CA PRO A 220 -21.72 15.93 10.78
C PRO A 220 -21.51 16.62 12.14
N GLN A 221 -22.13 17.77 12.35
CA GLN A 221 -22.15 18.36 13.70
C GLN A 221 -22.83 17.36 14.64
N VAL A 222 -22.22 17.12 15.81
CA VAL A 222 -22.55 16.06 16.80
C VAL A 222 -23.95 16.25 17.45
N GLY A 223 -24.88 16.96 16.81
CA GLY A 223 -26.18 17.36 17.36
C GLY A 223 -27.42 16.61 16.83
N ASP A 224 -27.41 16.12 15.59
CA ASP A 224 -28.64 15.60 14.95
C ASP A 224 -28.57 14.07 14.75
N GLN A 225 -28.91 13.34 15.81
CA GLN A 225 -29.21 11.90 15.77
C GLN A 225 -30.73 11.62 15.67
N ASP A 226 -31.53 12.62 15.30
CA ASP A 226 -32.90 12.39 14.84
C ASP A 226 -32.86 11.98 13.36
N GLU A 227 -33.73 11.06 12.95
CA GLU A 227 -33.82 10.46 11.60
C GLU A 227 -33.24 11.37 10.51
N ALA A 228 -32.03 11.04 10.02
CA ALA A 228 -31.31 11.88 9.07
C ALA A 228 -32.24 12.34 7.95
N GLU A 229 -32.50 13.65 7.90
CA GLU A 229 -33.42 14.23 6.93
C GLU A 229 -32.95 13.79 5.53
N PRO A 230 -33.86 13.29 4.67
CA PRO A 230 -33.45 12.78 3.37
C PRO A 230 -32.75 13.89 2.57
N PRO A 231 -31.74 13.53 1.74
CA PRO A 231 -30.94 14.53 1.03
C PRO A 231 -31.83 15.45 0.21
N ALA A 232 -31.60 16.76 0.33
CA ALA A 232 -32.39 17.77 -0.36
C ALA A 232 -32.07 17.80 -1.87
N SER A 233 -30.84 17.46 -2.23
CA SER A 233 -30.35 17.38 -3.61
C SER A 233 -29.37 16.21 -3.81
N ALA A 234 -29.03 15.93 -5.07
CA ALA A 234 -28.00 14.94 -5.38
C ALA A 234 -26.61 15.36 -4.85
N GLU A 235 -26.30 16.65 -4.81
CA GLU A 235 -24.99 17.14 -4.35
C GLU A 235 -24.77 16.90 -2.85
N ASP A 236 -25.85 16.79 -2.09
CA ASP A 236 -25.82 16.50 -0.64
C ASP A 236 -25.49 15.03 -0.32
N VAL A 237 -25.38 14.16 -1.33
CA VAL A 237 -25.06 12.74 -1.16
C VAL A 237 -23.57 12.50 -1.43
N PRO A 238 -22.72 12.46 -0.39
CA PRO A 238 -21.29 12.24 -0.57
C PRO A 238 -21.02 10.79 -1.01
N LEU A 239 -19.98 10.61 -1.82
CA LEU A 239 -19.39 9.30 -2.05
C LEU A 239 -18.50 8.95 -0.85
N SER A 240 -18.33 7.65 -0.56
CA SER A 240 -17.31 7.22 0.38
C SER A 240 -15.94 7.53 -0.19
N ARG A 241 -15.12 8.25 0.58
CA ARG A 241 -13.76 8.65 0.22
C ARG A 241 -12.85 7.43 0.03
N VAL A 242 -12.84 6.54 1.02
CA VAL A 242 -12.02 5.32 1.01
C VAL A 242 -12.54 4.33 -0.04
N GLY A 243 -13.85 4.15 -0.13
CA GLY A 243 -14.47 3.32 -1.15
C GLY A 243 -14.19 3.80 -2.57
N ALA A 244 -14.14 5.11 -2.77
CA ALA A 244 -13.81 5.70 -4.07
C ALA A 244 -12.37 5.41 -4.50
N VAL A 245 -11.38 5.60 -3.61
CA VAL A 245 -9.98 5.28 -3.93
C VAL A 245 -9.77 3.78 -4.15
N LEU A 246 -10.45 2.92 -3.40
CA LEU A 246 -10.39 1.47 -3.58
C LEU A 246 -10.97 1.03 -4.94
N LEU A 247 -12.11 1.59 -5.35
CA LEU A 247 -12.69 1.32 -6.67
C LEU A 247 -11.81 1.83 -7.82
N TYR A 248 -11.27 3.05 -7.68
CA TYR A 248 -10.36 3.62 -8.66
C TYR A 248 -9.11 2.74 -8.80
N THR A 249 -8.51 2.34 -7.69
CA THR A 249 -7.35 1.43 -7.69
C THR A 249 -7.68 0.10 -8.36
N ALA A 250 -8.84 -0.50 -8.05
CA ALA A 250 -9.26 -1.75 -8.68
C ALA A 250 -9.36 -1.63 -10.21
N ARG A 251 -9.83 -0.48 -10.72
CA ARG A 251 -9.85 -0.19 -12.17
C ARG A 251 -8.45 -0.08 -12.75
N GLN A 252 -7.60 0.76 -12.13
CA GLN A 252 -6.25 1.03 -12.62
C GLN A 252 -5.38 -0.23 -12.63
N THR A 253 -5.34 -0.96 -11.52
CA THR A 253 -4.56 -2.21 -11.38
C THR A 253 -5.04 -3.30 -12.34
N SER A 254 -6.34 -3.36 -12.66
CA SER A 254 -6.87 -4.33 -13.63
C SER A 254 -6.32 -4.14 -15.04
N THR A 255 -5.96 -2.91 -15.42
CA THR A 255 -5.36 -2.65 -16.74
C THR A 255 -3.98 -3.29 -16.88
N ILE A 256 -3.22 -3.35 -15.79
CA ILE A 256 -1.88 -3.97 -15.71
C ILE A 256 -2.01 -5.49 -15.52
N LEU A 257 -2.76 -5.92 -14.51
CA LEU A 257 -2.81 -7.32 -14.08
C LEU A 257 -3.54 -8.25 -15.06
N TYR A 258 -4.41 -7.70 -15.92
CA TYR A 258 -5.26 -8.49 -16.83
C TYR A 258 -5.17 -8.06 -18.30
N ASP A 259 -4.22 -7.18 -18.66
CA ASP A 259 -3.99 -6.70 -20.04
C ASP A 259 -5.29 -6.21 -20.74
N MET A 260 -6.07 -5.40 -20.01
CA MET A 260 -7.29 -4.78 -20.55
C MET A 260 -6.98 -3.57 -21.44
N SER A 261 -5.69 -3.17 -21.53
CA SER A 261 -5.18 -2.05 -22.34
C SER A 261 -5.39 -2.24 -23.84
N SER A 262 -5.32 -3.48 -24.35
CA SER A 262 -5.43 -3.75 -25.80
C SER A 262 -6.82 -3.48 -26.42
N LYS A 263 -7.84 -3.14 -25.63
CA LYS A 263 -9.22 -2.92 -26.12
C LYS A 263 -9.83 -1.56 -25.80
N SER A 264 -9.15 -0.67 -25.06
CA SER A 264 -9.68 0.65 -24.68
C SER A 264 -8.87 1.83 -25.22
N ALA A 265 -7.83 1.60 -26.02
CA ALA A 265 -7.06 2.66 -26.71
C ALA A 265 -7.84 3.38 -27.83
N SER A 266 -9.18 3.37 -27.80
CA SER A 266 -10.04 4.13 -28.69
C SER A 266 -11.12 4.89 -27.92
N SER A 267 -10.71 5.73 -26.97
CA SER A 267 -11.46 6.94 -26.64
C SER A 267 -10.46 8.08 -26.41
N ALA A 268 -9.97 8.61 -27.53
CA ALA A 268 -9.24 9.87 -27.57
C ALA A 268 -10.22 11.02 -27.29
N ALA A 269 -10.12 11.62 -26.11
CA ALA A 269 -10.22 13.06 -25.81
C ALA A 269 -10.46 13.23 -24.29
N ASP A 270 -9.53 13.89 -23.60
CA ASP A 270 -9.66 14.49 -22.26
C ASP A 270 -9.35 13.70 -20.97
N ASP A 271 -8.92 12.43 -20.97
CA ASP A 271 -8.47 11.80 -19.71
C ASP A 271 -7.07 12.32 -19.32
N GLN A 272 -7.02 13.23 -18.34
CA GLN A 272 -5.78 13.65 -17.70
C GLN A 272 -5.12 12.41 -17.06
N GLU A 273 -3.89 12.11 -17.48
CA GLU A 273 -3.14 10.97 -16.98
C GLU A 273 -2.86 11.14 -15.48
N PHE A 274 -3.15 10.10 -14.69
CA PHE A 274 -2.85 10.07 -13.26
C PHE A 274 -1.35 9.84 -13.04
N THR A 275 -0.73 10.75 -12.29
CA THR A 275 0.73 10.81 -12.11
C THR A 275 1.16 10.74 -10.64
N ILE A 276 2.45 10.49 -10.37
CA ILE A 276 2.98 10.59 -9.00
C ILE A 276 2.78 12.00 -8.45
N PHE A 277 3.17 13.01 -9.24
CA PHE A 277 2.99 14.43 -8.92
C PHE A 277 2.03 15.11 -9.91
N PRO A 278 0.92 15.70 -9.45
CA PRO A 278 0.52 15.91 -8.05
C PRO A 278 -0.44 14.84 -7.49
N ASP A 279 -0.94 13.91 -8.32
CA ASP A 279 -2.17 13.17 -8.01
C ASP A 279 -1.97 12.13 -6.89
N HIS A 280 -0.97 11.26 -7.03
CA HIS A 280 -0.67 10.24 -6.02
C HIS A 280 -0.24 10.87 -4.69
N GLN A 281 0.55 11.95 -4.73
CA GLN A 281 0.92 12.71 -3.54
C GLN A 281 -0.31 13.25 -2.80
N SER A 282 -1.29 13.78 -3.54
CA SER A 282 -2.54 14.26 -2.95
C SER A 282 -3.30 13.13 -2.25
N LEU A 283 -3.37 11.94 -2.87
CA LEU A 283 -4.00 10.77 -2.23
C LEU A 283 -3.28 10.35 -0.95
N LEU A 284 -1.94 10.28 -0.96
CA LEU A 284 -1.17 9.97 0.24
C LEU A 284 -1.51 10.92 1.40
N LYS A 285 -1.54 12.23 1.11
CA LYS A 285 -1.83 13.26 2.11
C LYS A 285 -3.25 13.18 2.66
N HIS A 286 -4.24 12.97 1.80
CA HIS A 286 -5.63 12.97 2.24
C HIS A 286 -6.03 11.62 2.86
N CYS A 287 -5.60 10.50 2.30
CA CYS A 287 -6.09 9.18 2.70
C CYS A 287 -5.25 8.50 3.80
N LEU A 288 -3.94 8.79 3.91
CA LEU A 288 -3.06 8.20 4.93
C LEU A 288 -2.52 9.26 5.89
N SER A 289 -1.94 10.34 5.38
CA SER A 289 -1.31 11.37 6.22
C SER A 289 -2.26 12.50 6.62
N SER A 290 -3.43 12.15 7.18
CA SER A 290 -4.40 13.16 7.59
C SER A 290 -3.81 14.12 8.63
N PRO A 291 -3.84 15.45 8.40
CA PRO A 291 -3.27 16.44 9.32
C PRO A 291 -3.84 16.36 10.75
N ALA A 292 -5.04 15.79 10.90
CA ALA A 292 -5.72 15.64 12.18
C ALA A 292 -5.14 14.55 13.08
N GLN A 293 -4.43 13.56 12.53
CA GLN A 293 -3.90 12.41 13.28
C GLN A 293 -2.41 12.53 13.62
N GLY A 294 -1.71 13.52 13.06
CA GLY A 294 -0.26 13.67 13.19
C GLY A 294 0.51 12.58 12.44
N THR A 295 1.84 12.67 12.42
CA THR A 295 2.70 11.71 11.70
C THR A 295 2.88 10.38 12.45
N GLY A 296 2.48 10.29 13.71
CA GLY A 296 2.71 9.13 14.57
C GLY A 296 1.81 7.92 14.29
N THR A 297 0.71 8.09 13.55
CA THR A 297 -0.22 7.00 13.21
C THR A 297 -0.08 6.52 11.77
N LEU A 298 0.80 7.14 10.97
CA LEU A 298 1.00 6.75 9.58
C LEU A 298 1.51 5.31 9.49
N GLY A 299 0.84 4.48 8.70
CA GLY A 299 1.09 3.05 8.54
C GLY A 299 0.19 2.16 9.41
N THR A 300 -0.63 2.73 10.30
CA THR A 300 -1.61 1.99 11.12
C THR A 300 -2.99 1.89 10.49
N GLU A 301 -3.18 2.49 9.32
CA GLU A 301 -4.40 2.40 8.53
C GLU A 301 -4.63 0.94 8.08
N PRO A 302 -5.87 0.57 7.72
CA PRO A 302 -6.17 -0.78 7.25
C PRO A 302 -5.29 -1.16 6.05
N GLU A 303 -4.71 -2.37 6.07
CA GLU A 303 -3.77 -2.83 5.05
C GLU A 303 -4.33 -2.75 3.62
N ALA A 304 -5.65 -2.96 3.44
CA ALA A 304 -6.29 -2.83 2.14
C ALA A 304 -6.23 -1.41 1.57
N LEU A 305 -6.28 -0.38 2.42
CA LEU A 305 -6.15 1.01 1.99
C LEU A 305 -4.68 1.33 1.64
N ILE A 306 -3.75 0.87 2.45
CA ILE A 306 -2.30 1.05 2.21
C ILE A 306 -1.90 0.33 0.90
N ASP A 307 -2.31 -0.93 0.72
CA ASP A 307 -2.08 -1.70 -0.51
C ASP A 307 -2.64 -0.97 -1.73
N ALA A 308 -3.84 -0.39 -1.62
CA ALA A 308 -4.45 0.34 -2.72
C ALA A 308 -3.65 1.57 -3.13
N ILE A 309 -3.28 2.40 -2.16
CA ILE A 309 -2.58 3.65 -2.43
C ILE A 309 -1.17 3.37 -2.94
N LEU A 310 -0.44 2.42 -2.35
CA LEU A 310 0.87 2.04 -2.86
C LEU A 310 0.79 1.45 -4.28
N ALA A 311 -0.23 0.65 -4.58
CA ALA A 311 -0.41 0.06 -5.91
C ALA A 311 -0.65 1.11 -7.00
N LEU A 312 -1.32 2.22 -6.68
CA LEU A 312 -1.45 3.36 -7.60
C LEU A 312 -0.09 4.01 -7.89
N GLY A 313 0.74 4.20 -6.86
CA GLY A 313 2.10 4.72 -7.02
C GLY A 313 2.96 3.82 -7.89
N LEU A 314 2.94 2.51 -7.62
CA LEU A 314 3.63 1.52 -8.46
C LEU A 314 3.12 1.55 -9.90
N THR A 315 1.80 1.62 -10.11
CA THR A 315 1.20 1.74 -11.44
C THR A 315 1.72 2.96 -12.21
N CYS A 316 1.96 4.09 -11.54
CA CYS A 316 2.56 5.27 -12.17
C CYS A 316 4.02 5.02 -12.55
N LEU A 317 4.81 4.39 -11.67
CA LEU A 317 6.20 4.04 -11.97
C LEU A 317 6.33 3.13 -13.20
N GLU A 318 5.47 2.11 -13.30
CA GLU A 318 5.49 1.17 -14.44
C GLU A 318 5.12 1.82 -15.79
N ARG A 319 4.41 2.95 -15.73
CA ARG A 319 4.01 3.73 -16.92
C ARG A 319 4.95 4.90 -17.19
N ASP A 320 5.99 5.10 -16.37
CA ASP A 320 6.85 6.29 -16.39
C ASP A 320 6.07 7.61 -16.19
N SER A 321 4.94 7.55 -15.48
CA SER A 321 4.01 8.67 -15.25
C SER A 321 4.37 9.43 -13.97
N MET A 322 5.60 9.94 -13.90
CA MET A 322 6.11 10.65 -12.72
C MET A 322 5.42 12.00 -12.49
N GLY A 323 5.13 12.74 -13.58
CA GLY A 323 4.75 14.14 -13.48
C GLY A 323 5.89 15.03 -12.94
N GLU A 324 5.58 16.29 -12.66
CA GLU A 324 6.55 17.25 -12.10
C GLU A 324 6.06 17.78 -10.75
N PRO A 325 6.89 17.74 -9.69
CA PRO A 325 6.55 18.39 -8.44
C PRO A 325 6.52 19.91 -8.63
N ALA A 326 5.51 20.57 -8.08
CA ALA A 326 5.35 22.02 -8.05
C ALA A 326 6.42 22.74 -7.20
N SER A 327 7.08 22.02 -6.28
CA SER A 327 8.18 22.55 -5.46
C SER A 327 9.01 21.41 -4.84
N ASP A 328 10.23 21.74 -4.40
CA ASP A 328 11.09 20.83 -3.63
C ASP A 328 10.42 20.38 -2.33
N GLU A 329 9.60 21.24 -1.71
CA GLU A 329 8.81 20.90 -0.52
C GLU A 329 7.79 19.80 -0.85
N GLN A 330 7.09 19.91 -1.98
CA GLN A 330 6.15 18.88 -2.43
C GLN A 330 6.85 17.53 -2.66
N PHE A 331 8.03 17.55 -3.26
CA PHE A 331 8.85 16.36 -3.50
C PHE A 331 9.31 15.73 -2.18
N ASN A 332 9.84 16.55 -1.26
CA ASN A 332 10.31 16.08 0.05
C ASN A 332 9.16 15.53 0.91
N ASP A 333 7.99 16.17 0.90
CA ASP A 333 6.79 15.69 1.58
C ASP A 333 6.41 14.28 1.11
N TYR A 334 6.44 14.04 -0.20
CA TYR A 334 6.15 12.73 -0.78
C TYR A 334 7.11 11.65 -0.27
N LEU A 335 8.41 11.95 -0.33
CA LEU A 335 9.45 11.03 0.12
C LEU A 335 9.36 10.77 1.61
N GLN A 336 9.07 11.79 2.42
CA GLN A 336 8.90 11.64 3.86
C GLN A 336 7.73 10.70 4.19
N VAL A 337 6.57 10.89 3.55
CA VAL A 337 5.39 10.05 3.78
C VAL A 337 5.63 8.60 3.36
N THR A 338 6.12 8.38 2.15
CA THR A 338 6.37 7.02 1.63
C THR A 338 7.46 6.29 2.42
N ALA A 339 8.50 7.00 2.83
CA ALA A 339 9.57 6.40 3.59
C ALA A 339 9.18 6.15 5.07
N LEU A 340 8.36 7.02 5.68
CA LEU A 340 7.79 6.75 7.00
C LEU A 340 6.84 5.55 6.97
N LEU A 341 6.02 5.41 5.92
CA LEU A 341 5.19 4.23 5.71
C LEU A 341 6.03 2.95 5.58
N SER A 342 7.18 3.03 4.92
CA SER A 342 8.12 1.89 4.81
C SER A 342 8.74 1.46 6.15
N SER A 343 8.77 2.38 7.13
CA SER A 343 9.23 2.10 8.50
C SER A 343 8.11 1.53 9.37
N ASN A 344 6.93 2.15 9.31
CA ASN A 344 5.89 1.99 10.34
C ASN A 344 4.81 0.97 9.99
N CYS A 345 4.64 0.60 8.72
CA CYS A 345 3.58 -0.32 8.32
C CYS A 345 3.79 -1.72 8.96
N PRO A 346 2.79 -2.32 9.65
CA PRO A 346 2.92 -3.64 10.23
C PRO A 346 3.21 -4.74 9.20
N SER A 347 2.65 -4.61 8.00
CA SER A 347 2.84 -5.58 6.92
C SER A 347 4.25 -5.48 6.33
N PRO A 348 5.10 -6.52 6.45
CA PRO A 348 6.45 -6.50 5.88
C PRO A 348 6.43 -6.38 4.35
N ASN A 349 5.41 -6.95 3.69
CA ASN A 349 5.23 -6.83 2.24
C ASN A 349 4.99 -5.38 1.83
N LEU A 350 4.03 -4.70 2.47
CA LEU A 350 3.72 -3.30 2.15
C LEU A 350 4.87 -2.36 2.51
N ARG A 351 5.63 -2.63 3.58
CA ARG A 351 6.87 -1.90 3.90
C ARG A 351 7.88 -1.96 2.76
N GLY A 352 8.09 -3.14 2.19
CA GLY A 352 9.01 -3.33 1.05
C GLY A 352 8.58 -2.52 -0.17
N HIS A 353 7.28 -2.52 -0.50
CA HIS A 353 6.73 -1.76 -1.63
C HIS A 353 6.80 -0.24 -1.42
N ALA A 354 6.51 0.23 -0.20
CA ALA A 354 6.68 1.64 0.16
C ALA A 354 8.16 2.08 0.06
N HIS A 355 9.10 1.24 0.51
CA HIS A 355 10.53 1.49 0.37
C HIS A 355 10.97 1.54 -1.10
N TYR A 356 10.44 0.63 -1.94
CA TYR A 356 10.70 0.65 -3.38
C TYR A 356 10.22 1.96 -4.01
N LEU A 357 9.00 2.38 -3.72
CA LEU A 357 8.42 3.63 -4.23
C LEU A 357 9.25 4.85 -3.79
N ALA A 358 9.58 4.96 -2.50
CA ALA A 358 10.41 6.05 -1.97
C ALA A 358 11.78 6.09 -2.66
N THR A 359 12.43 4.94 -2.84
CA THR A 359 13.74 4.84 -3.47
C THR A 359 13.70 5.21 -4.95
N THR A 360 12.72 4.70 -5.71
CA THR A 360 12.60 4.98 -7.14
C THR A 360 12.25 6.44 -7.39
N VAL A 361 11.34 7.02 -6.60
CA VAL A 361 11.00 8.45 -6.71
C VAL A 361 12.18 9.33 -6.31
N LEU A 362 12.93 9.00 -5.24
CA LEU A 362 14.14 9.74 -4.88
C LEU A 362 15.14 9.76 -6.05
N ARG A 363 15.38 8.62 -6.70
CA ARG A 363 16.31 8.50 -7.83
C ARG A 363 15.83 9.15 -9.12
N SER A 364 14.51 9.36 -9.26
CA SER A 364 13.96 10.08 -10.41
C SER A 364 14.33 11.57 -10.41
N GLN A 365 14.75 12.13 -9.27
CA GLN A 365 15.19 13.52 -9.17
C GLN A 365 16.54 13.72 -9.88
N PRO A 366 16.60 14.46 -11.01
CA PRO A 366 17.84 14.67 -11.75
C PRO A 366 18.92 15.45 -10.98
N ASP A 367 18.56 16.32 -10.03
CA ASP A 367 19.56 17.05 -9.24
C ASP A 367 20.13 16.20 -8.11
N ASP A 368 21.37 15.77 -8.32
CA ASP A 368 22.22 15.11 -7.34
C ASP A 368 22.29 15.84 -5.98
N ASN A 369 22.32 17.18 -5.98
CA ASN A 369 22.37 17.95 -4.74
C ASN A 369 21.07 17.85 -3.95
N ALA A 370 19.92 17.89 -4.64
CA ALA A 370 18.61 17.67 -4.03
C ALA A 370 18.53 16.26 -3.41
N ARG A 371 18.96 15.22 -4.14
CA ARG A 371 19.00 13.84 -3.60
C ARG A 371 19.89 13.75 -2.36
N ARG A 372 21.11 14.30 -2.42
CA ARG A 372 22.03 14.33 -1.26
C ARG A 372 21.45 15.11 -0.09
N ALA A 373 20.83 16.26 -0.33
CA ALA A 373 20.26 17.11 0.71
C ALA A 373 19.15 16.36 1.46
N PHE A 374 18.27 15.66 0.74
CA PHE A 374 17.24 14.82 1.34
C PHE A 374 17.82 13.67 2.17
N ILE A 375 18.82 12.96 1.65
CA ILE A 375 19.51 11.88 2.38
C ILE A 375 20.15 12.43 3.67
N ARG A 376 20.83 13.58 3.59
CA ARG A 376 21.46 14.22 4.75
C ARG A 376 20.43 14.60 5.80
N ASP A 377 19.36 15.28 5.39
CA ASP A 377 18.30 15.72 6.30
C ASP A 377 17.65 14.52 7.01
N THR A 378 17.44 13.43 6.27
CA THR A 378 16.94 12.17 6.84
C THR A 378 17.90 11.58 7.88
N LEU A 379 19.21 11.58 7.63
CA LEU A 379 20.19 11.06 8.59
C LEU A 379 20.32 11.96 9.83
N GLU A 380 20.24 13.28 9.64
CA GLU A 380 20.49 14.29 10.69
C GLU A 380 19.27 14.56 11.58
N HIS A 381 18.10 14.74 10.99
CA HIS A 381 16.92 15.26 11.70
C HIS A 381 15.78 14.25 11.87
N CYS A 382 15.84 13.08 11.21
CA CYS A 382 14.76 12.11 11.33
C CYS A 382 14.73 11.46 12.73
N PRO A 383 13.59 11.48 13.44
CA PRO A 383 13.44 10.80 14.73
C PRO A 383 13.19 9.30 14.60
N PHE A 384 13.01 8.78 13.38
CA PHE A 384 12.70 7.38 13.11
C PHE A 384 13.94 6.63 12.59
N GLU A 385 14.51 5.75 13.42
CA GLU A 385 15.76 5.04 13.09
C GLU A 385 15.66 4.10 11.90
N ASN A 386 14.51 3.45 11.73
CA ASN A 386 14.24 2.62 10.55
C ASN A 386 14.28 3.43 9.24
N LEU A 387 13.99 4.74 9.30
CA LEU A 387 14.12 5.60 8.13
C LEU A 387 15.59 5.96 7.84
N LYS A 388 16.43 6.12 8.88
CA LYS A 388 17.88 6.27 8.70
C LYS A 388 18.51 5.05 8.04
N VAL A 389 18.02 3.83 8.35
CA VAL A 389 18.41 2.60 7.64
C VAL A 389 18.15 2.70 6.14
N SER A 390 16.99 3.24 5.74
CA SER A 390 16.68 3.48 4.32
C SER A 390 17.63 4.51 3.69
N ALA A 391 17.98 5.57 4.42
CA ALA A 391 18.93 6.58 3.95
C ALA A 391 20.34 6.01 3.72
N VAL A 392 20.81 5.11 4.59
CA VAL A 392 22.05 4.34 4.35
C VAL A 392 21.94 3.48 3.08
N GLY A 393 20.77 2.88 2.86
CA GLY A 393 20.47 2.14 1.62
C GLY A 393 20.51 3.01 0.36
N TRP A 394 19.97 4.23 0.43
CA TRP A 394 19.98 5.20 -0.67
C TRP A 394 21.40 5.63 -1.03
N ILE A 395 22.21 6.06 -0.05
CA ILE A 395 23.59 6.46 -0.33
C ILE A 395 24.43 5.28 -0.85
N LYS A 396 24.21 4.06 -0.34
CA LYS A 396 24.85 2.86 -0.90
C LYS A 396 24.48 2.66 -2.37
N GLY A 397 23.20 2.82 -2.70
CA GLY A 397 22.70 2.74 -4.07
C GLY A 397 23.36 3.76 -5.00
N GLU A 398 23.30 5.04 -4.63
CA GLU A 398 23.92 6.15 -5.37
C GLU A 398 25.43 5.93 -5.55
N THR A 399 26.12 5.45 -4.50
CA THR A 399 27.56 5.17 -4.54
C THR A 399 27.90 4.07 -5.55
N ILE A 400 27.16 2.97 -5.55
CA ILE A 400 27.42 1.83 -6.46
C ILE A 400 27.08 2.20 -7.91
N GLU A 401 25.95 2.88 -8.11
CA GLU A 401 25.46 3.26 -9.44
C GLU A 401 26.37 4.29 -10.11
N ALA A 402 26.84 5.28 -9.36
CA ALA A 402 27.78 6.29 -9.85
C ALA A 402 29.21 5.76 -10.06
N ASN A 403 29.56 4.60 -9.50
CA ASN A 403 30.90 4.01 -9.55
C ASN A 403 30.85 2.50 -9.91
N PRO A 404 30.44 2.12 -11.13
CA PRO A 404 30.31 0.72 -11.51
C PRO A 404 31.67 -0.02 -11.52
N PRO A 405 31.73 -1.32 -11.14
CA PRO A 405 32.99 -2.08 -11.05
C PRO A 405 33.74 -2.25 -12.38
N THR A 406 33.03 -2.16 -13.51
CA THR A 406 33.55 -2.34 -14.86
C THR A 406 33.17 -1.11 -15.69
N SER A 407 34.15 -0.43 -16.29
CA SER A 407 33.86 0.60 -17.29
C SER A 407 33.15 -0.06 -18.48
N MET A 408 31.87 0.27 -18.69
CA MET A 408 31.08 -0.32 -19.77
C MET A 408 31.71 -0.02 -21.15
N PRO A 409 32.03 -1.05 -21.97
CA PRO A 409 32.52 -0.84 -23.34
C PRO A 409 31.35 -0.40 -24.22
N GLY A 410 31.07 0.90 -24.19
CA GLY A 410 29.99 1.57 -24.92
C GLY A 410 30.08 3.10 -24.86
N HIS A 411 30.75 3.65 -23.84
CA HIS A 411 31.12 5.07 -23.74
C HIS A 411 32.49 5.38 -24.37
N LEU A 412 32.96 4.57 -25.32
CA LEU A 412 34.14 4.87 -26.14
C LEU A 412 33.74 5.83 -27.27
N GLY A 413 33.55 7.11 -26.92
CA GLY A 413 33.30 8.14 -27.93
C GLY A 413 33.19 9.57 -27.40
N ARG A 414 32.95 9.77 -26.10
CA ARG A 414 32.94 11.09 -25.49
C ARG A 414 33.36 10.95 -24.04
N ALA A 415 34.45 11.61 -23.64
CA ALA A 415 34.69 11.83 -22.22
C ALA A 415 33.42 12.51 -21.66
N PRO A 416 32.81 11.98 -20.59
CA PRO A 416 31.68 12.67 -19.97
C PRO A 416 32.12 14.10 -19.65
N ASP A 417 31.26 15.08 -19.94
CA ASP A 417 31.53 16.46 -19.55
C ASP A 417 31.89 16.45 -18.05
N PRO A 418 32.93 17.17 -17.60
CA PRO A 418 33.28 17.24 -16.19
C PRO A 418 32.11 17.71 -15.31
N GLU A 419 31.20 18.50 -15.89
CA GLU A 419 29.94 18.98 -15.28
C GLU A 419 28.84 17.91 -15.22
N ALA A 420 28.96 16.80 -15.95
CA ALA A 420 28.00 15.71 -16.00
C ALA A 420 28.39 14.51 -15.10
N ARG A 421 29.50 14.60 -14.36
CA ARG A 421 29.90 13.56 -13.41
C ARG A 421 29.10 13.72 -12.11
N SER A 422 28.38 12.66 -11.72
CA SER A 422 27.61 12.65 -10.49
C SER A 422 28.47 12.99 -9.26
N ILE A 423 27.91 13.75 -8.32
CA ILE A 423 28.58 14.06 -7.05
C ILE A 423 28.88 12.80 -6.25
N PHE A 424 28.08 11.74 -6.44
CA PHE A 424 28.23 10.44 -5.77
C PHE A 424 29.39 9.63 -6.36
N ALA A 425 29.97 10.06 -7.49
CA ALA A 425 31.21 9.55 -8.05
C ALA A 425 32.47 10.28 -7.53
N THR A 426 32.31 11.14 -6.51
CA THR A 426 33.38 11.94 -5.89
C THR A 426 33.36 11.79 -4.36
N PRO A 427 34.44 12.11 -3.65
CA PRO A 427 34.49 12.02 -2.18
C PRO A 427 33.46 12.93 -1.49
N PHE A 428 33.08 14.04 -2.13
CA PHE A 428 32.26 15.11 -1.56
C PHE A 428 30.96 14.60 -0.91
N ALA A 429 30.23 13.73 -1.59
CA ALA A 429 28.96 13.21 -1.07
C ALA A 429 29.17 12.41 0.22
N LEU A 430 30.15 11.48 0.23
CA LEU A 430 30.45 10.67 1.40
C LEU A 430 31.00 11.50 2.56
N GLU A 431 31.93 12.42 2.30
CA GLU A 431 32.49 13.31 3.32
C GLU A 431 31.39 14.15 3.99
N SER A 432 30.45 14.70 3.21
CA SER A 432 29.36 15.51 3.75
C SER A 432 28.35 14.71 4.59
N LEU A 433 28.27 13.40 4.39
CA LEU A 433 27.33 12.51 5.08
C LEU A 433 28.00 11.72 6.22
N ALA A 434 29.34 11.62 6.21
CA ALA A 434 30.11 10.80 7.14
C ALA A 434 29.82 11.07 8.63
N PRO A 435 29.66 12.32 9.10
CA PRO A 435 29.33 12.59 10.51
C PRO A 435 28.01 11.97 10.96
N TYR A 436 27.08 11.75 10.03
CA TYR A 436 25.76 11.18 10.32
C TYR A 436 25.69 9.69 9.98
N LEU A 437 26.52 9.19 9.06
CA LEU A 437 26.65 7.77 8.76
C LEU A 437 27.45 7.02 9.83
N PHE A 438 28.48 7.68 10.36
CA PHE A 438 29.42 7.16 11.37
C PHE A 438 29.53 8.15 12.54
N PRO A 439 28.44 8.39 13.29
CA PRO A 439 28.45 9.37 14.37
C PRO A 439 29.39 8.98 15.51
N SER A 440 29.80 9.96 16.32
CA SER A 440 30.54 9.66 17.53
C SER A 440 29.62 9.07 18.60
N LEU A 441 29.92 7.86 19.08
CA LEU A 441 29.06 7.11 20.00
C LEU A 441 29.55 7.11 21.45
N HIS A 442 30.64 7.83 21.74
CA HIS A 442 31.30 7.78 23.04
C HIS A 442 30.42 8.33 24.18
N THR A 443 29.75 9.46 23.94
CA THR A 443 28.87 10.08 24.95
C THR A 443 27.68 9.18 25.25
N GLU A 444 27.00 8.69 24.21
CA GLU A 444 25.72 7.99 24.31
C GLU A 444 25.87 6.54 24.77
N LEU A 445 26.92 5.82 24.34
CA LEU A 445 27.06 4.39 24.61
C LEU A 445 28.10 4.06 25.68
N ILE A 446 29.11 4.91 25.90
CA ILE A 446 30.21 4.64 26.83
C ILE A 446 30.08 5.46 28.11
N THR A 447 29.83 6.76 27.99
CA THR A 447 29.78 7.65 29.16
C THR A 447 28.43 7.60 29.88
N ALA A 448 27.34 7.41 29.13
CA ALA A 448 26.00 7.33 29.70
C ALA A 448 25.83 6.13 30.66
N PRO A 449 24.92 6.21 31.64
CA PRO A 449 24.53 5.07 32.48
C PRO A 449 24.14 3.84 31.66
N VAL A 450 24.40 2.63 32.18
CA VAL A 450 24.24 1.36 31.43
C VAL A 450 22.82 1.22 30.88
N ALA A 451 21.80 1.50 31.69
CA ALA A 451 20.40 1.40 31.30
C ALA A 451 20.00 2.39 30.18
N GLU A 452 20.50 3.63 30.23
CA GLU A 452 20.22 4.63 29.20
C GLU A 452 20.95 4.30 27.90
N ALA A 453 22.24 3.94 28.00
CA ALA A 453 23.04 3.48 26.87
C ALA A 453 22.42 2.26 26.18
N TRP A 454 21.84 1.34 26.97
CA TRP A 454 21.14 0.16 26.46
C TRP A 454 19.90 0.52 25.64
N GLN A 455 19.07 1.44 26.14
CA GLN A 455 17.87 1.89 25.43
C GLN A 455 18.23 2.58 24.11
N ILE A 456 19.23 3.46 24.13
CA ILE A 456 19.73 4.12 22.91
C ILE A 456 20.28 3.07 21.94
N PHE A 457 21.05 2.10 22.43
CA PHE A 457 21.61 1.02 21.62
C PHE A 457 20.52 0.19 20.93
N GLN A 458 19.52 -0.29 21.68
CA GLN A 458 18.43 -1.08 21.13
C GLN A 458 17.63 -0.32 20.07
N LEU A 459 17.36 0.97 20.30
CA LEU A 459 16.65 1.82 19.35
C LEU A 459 17.42 1.97 18.03
N ASN A 460 18.75 2.03 18.08
CA ASN A 460 19.62 2.37 16.95
C ASN A 460 20.36 1.17 16.33
N LEU A 461 20.19 -0.05 16.86
CA LEU A 461 20.97 -1.22 16.43
C LEU A 461 20.87 -1.47 14.91
N SER A 462 19.67 -1.41 14.35
CA SER A 462 19.43 -1.59 12.92
C SER A 462 20.20 -0.58 12.07
N PHE A 463 20.26 0.67 12.52
CA PHE A 463 21.04 1.73 11.87
C PHE A 463 22.54 1.42 11.95
N TYR A 464 23.07 1.09 13.13
CA TYR A 464 24.48 0.74 13.30
C TYR A 464 24.92 -0.43 12.42
N LEU A 465 24.14 -1.52 12.41
CA LEU A 465 24.43 -2.69 11.57
C LEU A 465 24.41 -2.35 10.08
N THR A 466 23.48 -1.48 9.65
CA THR A 466 23.41 -1.05 8.25
C THR A 466 24.59 -0.16 7.87
N SER A 467 24.97 0.79 8.72
CA SER A 467 26.16 1.63 8.53
C SER A 467 27.45 0.79 8.51
N LEU A 468 27.59 -0.20 9.39
CA LEU A 468 28.73 -1.14 9.38
C LEU A 468 28.78 -1.96 8.09
N ASN A 469 27.63 -2.42 7.59
CA ASN A 469 27.56 -3.14 6.31
C ASN A 469 27.95 -2.24 5.13
N PHE A 470 27.55 -0.96 5.15
CA PHE A 470 27.96 -0.01 4.14
C PHE A 470 29.46 0.28 4.22
N LEU A 471 29.99 0.50 5.41
CA LEU A 471 31.43 0.66 5.66
C LEU A 471 32.23 -0.55 5.18
N TYR A 472 31.74 -1.77 5.45
CA TYR A 472 32.36 -3.01 4.95
C TYR A 472 32.44 -3.03 3.42
N LEU A 473 31.38 -2.58 2.73
CA LEU A 473 31.38 -2.46 1.27
C LEU A 473 32.44 -1.46 0.80
N LEU A 474 32.50 -0.26 1.40
CA LEU A 474 33.48 0.77 1.04
C LEU A 474 34.92 0.27 1.22
N LEU A 475 35.20 -0.48 2.29
CA LEU A 475 36.52 -1.07 2.55
C LEU A 475 36.87 -2.20 1.59
N CYS A 476 35.91 -3.05 1.20
CA CYS A 476 36.18 -4.19 0.33
C CYS A 476 36.22 -3.86 -1.17
N ALA A 477 35.43 -2.88 -1.60
CA ALA A 477 35.28 -2.51 -3.01
C ALA A 477 36.46 -1.65 -3.49
N LYS A 478 37.59 -2.30 -3.83
CA LYS A 478 38.85 -1.61 -4.20
C LYS A 478 38.71 -0.56 -5.33
N HIS A 479 37.77 -0.74 -6.26
CA HIS A 479 37.50 0.21 -7.33
C HIS A 479 36.95 1.56 -6.82
N LEU A 480 36.39 1.61 -5.61
CA LEU A 480 35.90 2.83 -4.98
C LEU A 480 37.01 3.63 -4.27
N HIS A 481 38.12 2.97 -3.89
CA HIS A 481 39.10 3.53 -2.95
C HIS A 481 39.72 4.84 -3.42
N HIS A 482 40.18 4.87 -4.67
CA HIS A 482 40.82 6.05 -5.25
C HIS A 482 39.81 7.16 -5.59
N ASN A 483 38.70 6.81 -6.24
CA ASN A 483 37.73 7.79 -6.73
C ASN A 483 36.97 8.50 -5.60
N LEU A 484 36.76 7.80 -4.48
CA LEU A 484 35.99 8.31 -3.34
C LEU A 484 36.86 8.61 -2.11
N SER A 485 38.20 8.57 -2.25
CA SER A 485 39.16 8.83 -1.17
C SER A 485 38.85 8.09 0.14
N ILE A 486 38.54 6.79 0.05
CA ILE A 486 38.04 6.03 1.22
C ILE A 486 39.05 6.02 2.39
N ALA A 487 40.35 6.08 2.10
CA ALA A 487 41.38 6.18 3.14
C ALA A 487 41.34 7.51 3.91
N ASP A 488 40.98 8.61 3.24
CA ASP A 488 40.85 9.93 3.85
C ASP A 488 39.54 10.02 4.62
N LEU A 489 38.43 9.53 4.04
CA LEU A 489 37.15 9.36 4.74
C LEU A 489 37.33 8.65 6.10
N TRP A 490 38.09 7.55 6.12
CA TRP A 490 38.38 6.76 7.32
C TRP A 490 39.14 7.55 8.39
N LYS A 491 40.14 8.33 7.98
CA LYS A 491 41.03 9.08 8.90
C LYS A 491 40.39 10.38 9.39
N ASP A 492 39.85 11.15 8.46
CA ASP A 492 39.38 12.52 8.72
C ASP A 492 38.12 12.54 9.58
N ASN A 493 37.30 11.47 9.51
CA ASN A 493 36.11 11.31 10.36
C ASN A 493 36.36 10.44 11.61
N ASP A 494 37.62 10.03 11.85
CA ASP A 494 38.00 9.14 12.95
C ASP A 494 37.07 7.91 13.10
N VAL A 495 36.70 7.26 11.98
CA VAL A 495 35.69 6.18 11.98
C VAL A 495 36.08 5.04 12.94
N ALA A 496 37.40 4.80 13.07
CA ALA A 496 37.93 3.81 14.00
C ALA A 496 37.67 4.18 15.47
N GLY A 497 38.01 5.40 15.89
CA GLY A 497 37.96 5.83 17.28
C GLY A 497 36.59 6.33 17.73
N SER A 498 35.85 7.01 16.85
CA SER A 498 34.60 7.69 17.18
C SER A 498 33.36 6.79 17.04
N PHE A 499 33.40 5.82 16.12
CA PHE A 499 32.25 4.97 15.79
C PHE A 499 32.51 3.48 16.08
N LEU A 500 33.53 2.88 15.47
CA LEU A 500 33.77 1.44 15.54
C LEU A 500 34.18 0.96 16.94
N GLN A 501 35.12 1.66 17.58
CA GLN A 501 35.62 1.27 18.90
C GLN A 501 34.55 1.42 20.00
N PRO A 502 33.78 2.52 20.09
CA PRO A 502 32.67 2.62 21.03
C PRO A 502 31.59 1.55 20.85
N LEU A 503 31.27 1.13 19.62
CA LEU A 503 30.33 0.01 19.42
C LEU A 503 30.87 -1.30 19.98
N ARG A 504 32.15 -1.58 19.80
CA ARG A 504 32.80 -2.77 20.38
C ARG A 504 32.78 -2.72 21.91
N ASP A 505 33.16 -1.59 22.48
CA ASP A 505 33.23 -1.41 23.94
C ASP A 505 31.82 -1.48 24.55
N ALA A 506 30.82 -0.91 23.88
CA ALA A 506 29.42 -1.01 24.27
C ALA A 506 28.90 -2.46 24.21
N GLY A 507 29.22 -3.21 23.14
CA GLY A 507 28.86 -4.64 23.04
C GLY A 507 29.40 -5.46 24.21
N GLN A 508 30.67 -5.27 24.57
CA GLN A 508 31.28 -5.92 25.75
C GLN A 508 30.62 -5.48 27.06
N ARG A 509 30.38 -4.18 27.21
CA ARG A 509 29.73 -3.58 28.38
C ARG A 509 28.33 -4.17 28.59
N PHE A 510 27.54 -4.29 27.54
CA PHE A 510 26.19 -4.86 27.59
C PHE A 510 26.22 -6.36 27.83
N GLY A 511 27.16 -7.09 27.22
CA GLY A 511 27.37 -8.51 27.50
C GLY A 511 27.58 -8.77 29.00
N ILE A 512 28.43 -8.00 29.67
CA ILE A 512 28.65 -8.09 31.12
C ILE A 512 27.39 -7.68 31.91
N ALA A 513 26.69 -6.63 31.47
CA ALA A 513 25.49 -6.15 32.16
C ALA A 513 24.28 -7.11 32.01
N LEU A 514 24.26 -7.97 31.00
CA LEU A 514 23.25 -8.99 30.76
C LEU A 514 23.54 -10.33 31.47
N ASP A 515 24.73 -10.50 32.06
CA ASP A 515 25.05 -11.69 32.85
C ASP A 515 24.16 -11.79 34.10
N ASP A 516 24.11 -12.98 34.73
CA ASP A 516 23.16 -13.33 35.82
C ASP A 516 23.25 -12.45 37.09
N VAL A 517 24.22 -11.51 37.17
CA VAL A 517 24.44 -10.58 38.28
C VAL A 517 24.49 -9.12 37.80
N GLY A 518 24.16 -8.87 36.53
CA GLY A 518 24.29 -7.58 35.88
C GLY A 518 23.04 -6.70 35.97
N GLU A 519 23.22 -5.41 35.73
CA GLU A 519 22.16 -4.38 35.82
C GLU A 519 21.02 -4.59 34.80
N LEU A 520 21.24 -5.36 33.73
CA LEU A 520 20.28 -5.63 32.65
C LEU A 520 19.79 -7.08 32.61
N THR A 521 19.97 -7.85 33.70
CA THR A 521 19.62 -9.28 33.73
C THR A 521 18.19 -9.56 33.24
N ASP A 522 17.24 -8.67 33.55
CA ASP A 522 15.82 -8.80 33.15
C ASP A 522 15.58 -8.65 31.64
N GLU A 523 16.49 -7.99 30.92
CA GLU A 523 16.42 -7.78 29.46
C GLU A 523 17.01 -8.96 28.66
N ARG A 524 17.62 -9.94 29.35
CA ARG A 524 18.33 -11.03 28.71
C ARG A 524 17.36 -12.02 28.06
N THR A 525 17.26 -11.95 26.74
CA THR A 525 16.54 -12.93 25.92
C THR A 525 17.47 -13.58 24.89
N PRO A 526 17.14 -14.77 24.36
CA PRO A 526 17.92 -15.38 23.28
C PRO A 526 18.06 -14.49 22.04
N GLY A 527 17.03 -13.68 21.74
CA GLY A 527 17.06 -12.72 20.64
C GLY A 527 18.09 -11.61 20.87
N VAL A 528 18.09 -11.02 22.07
CA VAL A 528 19.06 -9.98 22.47
C VAL A 528 20.50 -10.50 22.43
N VAL A 529 20.74 -11.74 22.90
CA VAL A 529 22.07 -12.34 22.83
C VAL A 529 22.52 -12.58 21.37
N ALA A 530 21.59 -12.99 20.51
CA ALA A 530 21.87 -13.17 19.07
C ALA A 530 22.19 -11.83 18.38
N GLU A 531 21.49 -10.76 18.74
CA GLU A 531 21.73 -9.40 18.23
C GLU A 531 23.12 -8.87 18.60
N LEU A 532 23.56 -9.04 19.86
CA LEU A 532 24.92 -8.68 20.29
C LEU A 532 25.98 -9.52 19.58
N THR A 533 25.72 -10.82 19.40
CA THR A 533 26.62 -11.70 18.65
C THR A 533 26.75 -11.25 17.19
N LEU A 534 25.63 -10.88 16.55
CA LEU A 534 25.62 -10.37 15.19
C LEU A 534 26.41 -9.06 15.06
N LEU A 535 26.29 -8.16 16.06
CA LEU A 535 27.09 -6.94 16.11
C LEU A 535 28.59 -7.26 16.17
N ASP A 536 29.01 -8.11 17.10
CA ASP A 536 30.42 -8.49 17.28
C ASP A 536 31.01 -9.10 16.01
N GLU A 537 30.28 -10.03 15.37
CA GLU A 537 30.70 -10.61 14.09
C GLU A 537 30.85 -9.55 13.00
N THR A 538 29.91 -8.60 12.93
CA THR A 538 29.91 -7.53 11.92
C THR A 538 31.09 -6.58 12.15
N ILE A 539 31.34 -6.17 13.39
CA ILE A 539 32.49 -5.34 13.78
C ILE A 539 33.80 -6.04 13.42
N GLU A 540 33.91 -7.35 13.68
CA GLU A 540 35.11 -8.11 13.35
C GLU A 540 35.36 -8.14 11.84
N ARG A 541 34.32 -8.35 11.03
CA ARG A 541 34.41 -8.30 9.56
C ARG A 541 34.91 -6.95 9.06
N VAL A 542 34.34 -5.85 9.57
CA VAL A 542 34.78 -4.48 9.25
C VAL A 542 36.23 -4.27 9.65
N THR A 543 36.61 -4.66 10.87
CA THR A 543 37.98 -4.50 11.39
C THR A 543 39.00 -5.25 10.53
N ARG A 544 38.67 -6.47 10.09
CA ARG A 544 39.52 -7.24 9.18
C ARG A 544 39.62 -6.59 7.80
N ALA A 545 38.56 -5.95 7.32
CA ALA A 545 38.53 -5.29 6.01
C ALA A 545 39.41 -4.03 5.94
N VAL A 546 39.73 -3.39 7.07
CA VAL A 546 40.63 -2.21 7.13
C VAL A 546 41.97 -2.47 6.46
N ARG A 547 42.47 -3.71 6.46
CA ARG A 547 43.72 -4.08 5.77
C ARG A 547 43.72 -3.69 4.29
N TYR A 548 42.55 -3.69 3.64
CA TYR A 548 42.44 -3.38 2.21
C TYR A 548 42.71 -1.91 1.90
N LEU A 549 42.62 -0.99 2.87
CA LEU A 549 43.03 0.41 2.69
C LEU A 549 44.53 0.57 2.47
N ASN A 550 45.33 -0.39 2.96
CA ASN A 550 46.78 -0.37 2.83
C ASN A 550 47.28 -1.18 1.61
N GLU A 551 46.37 -1.89 0.92
CA GLU A 551 46.67 -2.72 -0.26
C GLU A 551 46.24 -2.06 -1.59
N ALA A 552 45.61 -0.88 -1.52
CA ALA A 552 44.95 -0.21 -2.64
C ALA A 552 45.83 0.81 -3.34
#